data_AF-A0A3M1F3X2-F1
#
_entry.id   AF-A0A3M1F3X2-F1
#
_cell.length_a   1.000
_cell.length_b   1.000
_cell.length_c   1.000
_cell.angle_alpha   90.00
_cell.angle_beta   90.00
_cell.angle_gamma   90.00
#
_symmetry.space_group_name_H-M   'P 1'
#
loop_
_entity.id
_entity.type
_entity.pdbx_description
1 polymer ?
#
loop_
_entity_poly.entity_id
_entity_poly.type
_entity_poly.pdbx_seq_one_letter_code
_entity_poly.pdbx_strand_id
1 'polypeptide(L)'
;DRRGVRLFLLLGGGLLLLELLDKRGISLFPFTRSVRVGGYLLLALLFLRLRRRCSGRSLLERPHTDGSWVPSLLRGDRVLFLLGVLFLMAPLTEAAWKREVAPLRPFSLSRIETQIRLSRPSGETAGLVRWVREHTPKGSLFVVPPLDVRFLPFRLTAERGVFITIYDINQLAFDVAVYPQGHRRLTRIGVRPIGRHQIEGDFYDAIPLRVLERLRDESGVDYFVARSGRIPPALRRVRPSYADAHFTLYDLRRLPENGEGQPR
;
A
#
# COMPACT_ATOMS: atom_id res chain seq x y z
N ASP A 1 48.80 -19.84 5.78
CA ASP A 1 48.13 -20.84 6.63
C ASP A 1 46.87 -21.34 5.93
N ARG A 2 46.93 -22.52 5.30
CA ARG A 2 45.86 -23.03 4.40
C ARG A 2 44.58 -23.41 5.15
N ARG A 3 44.65 -23.62 6.47
CA ARG A 3 43.50 -24.00 7.30
C ARG A 3 42.52 -22.83 7.50
N GLY A 4 43.01 -21.60 7.65
CA GLY A 4 42.17 -20.41 7.83
C GLY A 4 41.34 -20.05 6.60
N VAL A 5 41.89 -20.24 5.39
CA VAL A 5 41.19 -19.97 4.13
C VAL A 5 40.06 -21.00 3.90
N ARG A 6 40.30 -22.28 4.21
CA ARG A 6 39.26 -23.32 4.14
C ARG A 6 38.11 -23.04 5.10
N LEU A 7 38.40 -22.58 6.33
CA LEU A 7 37.37 -22.23 7.31
C LEU A 7 36.52 -21.05 6.85
N PHE A 8 37.16 -20.02 6.27
CA PHE A 8 36.46 -18.85 5.73
C PHE A 8 35.55 -19.21 4.54
N LEU A 9 36.02 -20.07 3.64
CA LEU A 9 35.21 -20.54 2.50
C LEU A 9 34.04 -21.44 2.94
N LEU A 10 34.24 -22.28 3.96
CA LEU A 10 33.17 -23.11 4.52
C LEU A 10 32.11 -22.27 5.23
N LEU A 11 32.52 -21.27 6.02
CA LEU A 11 31.60 -20.36 6.71
C LEU A 11 30.87 -19.43 5.73
N GLY A 12 31.58 -18.88 4.74
CA GLY A 12 30.99 -18.06 3.69
C GLY A 12 30.03 -18.85 2.79
N GLY A 13 30.39 -20.08 2.44
CA GLY A 13 29.53 -20.99 1.66
C GLY A 13 28.28 -21.42 2.43
N GLY A 14 28.39 -21.67 3.74
CA GLY A 14 27.24 -21.98 4.60
C GLY A 14 26.25 -20.81 4.72
N LEU A 15 26.75 -19.57 4.83
CA LEU A 15 25.91 -18.36 4.84
C LEU A 15 25.21 -18.12 3.50
N LEU A 16 25.89 -18.37 2.38
CA LEU A 16 25.33 -18.28 1.04
C LEU A 16 24.25 -19.34 0.79
N LEU A 17 24.47 -20.57 1.27
CA LEU A 17 23.49 -21.65 1.19
C LEU A 17 22.23 -21.31 2.01
N LEU A 18 22.39 -20.76 3.21
CA LEU A 18 21.29 -20.28 4.03
C LEU A 18 20.50 -19.15 3.35
N GLU A 19 21.18 -18.24 2.64
CA GLU A 19 20.53 -17.16 1.88
C GLU A 19 19.76 -17.70 0.67
N LEU A 20 20.29 -18.71 -0.01
CA LEU A 20 19.62 -19.41 -1.12
C LEU A 20 18.37 -20.16 -0.66
N LEU A 21 18.41 -20.79 0.52
CA LEU A 21 17.26 -21.47 1.12
C LEU A 21 16.17 -20.48 1.57
N ASP A 22 16.56 -19.33 2.13
CA ASP A 22 15.65 -18.24 2.52
C ASP A 22 14.94 -17.62 1.30
N LYS A 23 15.67 -17.39 0.19
CA LYS A 23 15.09 -16.92 -1.08
C LYS A 23 14.09 -17.91 -1.71
N ARG A 24 14.18 -19.20 -1.36
CA ARG A 24 13.22 -20.24 -1.77
C ARG A 24 12.08 -20.46 -0.78
N GLY A 25 11.97 -19.62 0.27
CA GLY A 25 10.89 -19.70 1.25
C GLY A 25 11.04 -20.83 2.28
N ILE A 26 12.20 -21.48 2.36
CA ILE A 26 12.47 -22.55 3.31
C ILE A 26 13.18 -21.93 4.52
N SER A 27 12.38 -21.38 5.44
CA SER A 27 12.87 -20.79 6.69
C SER A 27 13.18 -21.90 7.70
N LEU A 28 14.46 -22.24 7.88
CA LEU A 28 14.88 -23.23 8.88
C LEU A 28 14.88 -22.68 10.32
N PHE A 29 14.94 -21.36 10.54
CA PHE A 29 14.89 -20.76 11.89
C PHE A 29 14.36 -19.31 11.88
N PRO A 30 13.51 -18.89 12.85
CA PRO A 30 12.89 -17.56 12.87
C PRO A 30 13.81 -16.43 13.38
N PHE A 31 15.09 -16.69 13.65
CA PHE A 31 16.05 -15.69 14.15
C PHE A 31 16.86 -15.04 13.02
N THR A 32 16.20 -14.28 12.14
CA THR A 32 16.83 -13.91 10.85
C THR A 32 17.60 -12.59 10.83
N ARG A 33 17.35 -11.62 11.71
CA ARG A 33 18.05 -10.32 11.63
C ARG A 33 19.37 -10.28 12.40
N SER A 34 19.36 -10.66 13.68
CA SER A 34 20.53 -10.51 14.55
C SER A 34 21.65 -11.50 14.23
N VAL A 35 21.29 -12.72 13.80
CA VAL A 35 22.25 -13.75 13.41
C VAL A 35 22.95 -13.40 12.08
N ARG A 36 22.23 -12.79 11.13
CA ARG A 36 22.83 -12.32 9.86
C ARG A 36 23.81 -11.19 10.10
N VAL A 37 23.40 -10.16 10.85
CA VAL A 37 24.28 -9.03 11.18
C VAL A 37 25.50 -9.53 11.98
N GLY A 38 25.31 -10.43 12.95
CA GLY A 38 26.39 -11.04 13.71
C GLY A 38 27.36 -11.86 12.84
N GLY A 39 26.84 -12.68 11.93
CA GLY A 39 27.66 -13.49 11.02
C GLY A 39 28.47 -12.64 10.03
N TYR A 40 27.86 -11.58 9.49
CA TYR A 40 28.56 -10.62 8.63
C TYR A 40 29.63 -9.83 9.38
N LEU A 41 29.35 -9.40 10.61
CA LEU A 41 30.33 -8.71 11.45
C LEU A 41 31.51 -9.63 11.81
N LEU A 42 31.24 -10.90 12.12
CA LEU A 42 32.27 -11.90 12.41
C LEU A 42 33.18 -12.16 11.20
N LEU A 43 32.60 -12.28 10.01
CA LEU A 43 33.36 -12.43 8.75
C LEU A 43 34.21 -11.19 8.45
N ALA A 44 33.67 -9.99 8.64
CA ALA A 44 34.42 -8.74 8.48
C ALA A 44 35.60 -8.63 9.47
N LEU A 45 35.39 -9.03 10.73
CA LEU A 45 36.44 -9.08 11.75
C LEU A 45 37.51 -10.13 11.43
N LEU A 46 37.11 -11.32 10.98
CA LEU A 46 38.05 -12.37 10.52
C LEU A 46 38.88 -11.89 9.33
N PHE A 47 38.25 -11.19 8.39
CA PHE A 47 38.92 -10.58 7.23
C PHE A 47 39.94 -9.53 7.65
N LEU A 48 39.57 -8.59 8.53
CA LEU A 48 40.48 -7.57 9.06
C LEU A 48 41.66 -8.19 9.82
N ARG A 49 41.42 -9.26 10.58
CA ARG A 49 42.45 -9.99 11.32
C ARG A 49 43.41 -10.72 10.38
N LEU A 50 42.92 -11.32 9.30
CA LEU A 50 43.75 -11.93 8.26
C LEU A 50 44.59 -10.89 7.53
N ARG A 51 44.01 -9.73 7.17
CA ARG A 51 44.73 -8.63 6.52
C ARG A 51 45.88 -8.13 7.38
N ARG A 52 45.65 -7.87 8.68
CA ARG A 52 46.73 -7.46 9.61
C ARG A 52 47.84 -8.51 9.73
N ARG A 53 47.51 -9.80 9.72
CA ARG A 53 48.50 -10.89 9.78
C ARG A 53 49.36 -11.02 8.51
N CYS A 54 48.79 -10.70 7.34
CA CYS A 54 49.52 -10.68 6.09
C CYS A 54 50.36 -9.40 5.92
N SER A 55 49.89 -8.25 6.41
CA SER A 55 50.65 -6.99 6.37
C SER A 55 51.82 -6.93 7.36
N GLY A 56 51.78 -7.71 8.45
CA GLY A 56 52.85 -7.73 9.46
C GLY A 56 54.07 -8.61 9.12
N ARG A 57 54.14 -9.20 7.92
CA ARG A 57 55.19 -10.17 7.55
C ARG A 57 56.14 -9.70 6.44
N SER A 58 56.13 -8.41 6.08
CA SER A 58 56.94 -7.87 4.98
C SER A 58 58.10 -6.96 5.41
N LEU A 59 58.52 -7.00 6.67
CA LEU A 59 59.66 -6.20 7.17
C LEU A 59 60.57 -7.09 8.02
N LEU A 60 61.30 -8.00 7.37
CA LEU A 60 62.72 -8.23 7.61
C LEU A 60 63.23 -9.27 6.59
N GLU A 61 64.40 -8.98 6.01
CA GLU A 61 65.26 -9.83 5.18
C GLU A 61 65.02 -9.87 3.65
N ARG A 62 65.84 -9.06 2.96
CA ARG A 62 66.47 -9.34 1.64
C ARG A 62 67.89 -9.89 1.91
N PRO A 63 68.63 -10.55 0.97
CA PRO A 63 68.64 -10.28 -0.48
C PRO A 63 68.84 -11.50 -1.44
N HIS A 64 68.69 -11.20 -2.73
CA HIS A 64 69.20 -11.89 -3.94
C HIS A 64 68.87 -13.37 -4.21
N THR A 65 68.04 -13.59 -5.23
CA THR A 65 68.47 -14.26 -6.47
C THR A 65 67.45 -13.95 -7.57
N ASP A 66 67.96 -13.78 -8.80
CA ASP A 66 67.20 -13.58 -10.03
C ASP A 66 66.22 -14.72 -10.28
N GLY A 67 65.05 -14.37 -10.83
CA GLY A 67 64.06 -15.36 -11.26
C GLY A 67 62.64 -14.89 -11.06
N SER A 68 62.15 -14.12 -12.02
CA SER A 68 60.75 -13.76 -12.29
C SER A 68 59.67 -14.66 -11.65
N TRP A 69 59.13 -14.24 -10.51
CA TRP A 69 57.86 -14.76 -9.96
C TRP A 69 57.05 -13.65 -9.29
N VAL A 70 56.68 -12.62 -10.03
CA VAL A 70 55.64 -11.68 -9.58
C VAL A 70 54.61 -11.50 -10.68
N PRO A 71 53.53 -12.31 -10.67
CA PRO A 71 52.21 -11.68 -10.62
C PRO A 71 51.18 -12.42 -9.74
N SER A 72 51.59 -13.25 -8.78
CA SER A 72 50.66 -14.06 -7.98
C SER A 72 50.07 -13.35 -6.75
N LEU A 73 50.78 -12.39 -6.14
CA LEU A 73 50.31 -11.63 -4.97
C LEU A 73 49.31 -10.52 -5.32
N LEU A 74 49.46 -9.88 -6.48
CA LEU A 74 48.53 -8.85 -6.97
C LEU A 74 47.15 -9.40 -7.38
N ARG A 75 47.05 -10.72 -7.59
CA ARG A 75 45.79 -11.39 -7.98
C ARG A 75 44.92 -11.71 -6.76
N GLY A 76 45.52 -12.03 -5.61
CA GLY A 76 44.81 -12.33 -4.37
C GLY A 76 44.18 -11.11 -3.71
N ASP A 77 44.91 -10.00 -3.63
CA ASP A 77 44.40 -8.76 -3.02
C ASP A 77 43.26 -8.14 -3.83
N ARG A 78 43.28 -8.26 -5.16
CA ARG A 78 42.18 -7.81 -6.02
C ARG A 78 40.91 -8.65 -5.81
N VAL A 79 41.03 -9.97 -5.63
CA VAL A 79 39.89 -10.85 -5.34
C VAL A 79 39.29 -10.55 -3.96
N LEU A 80 40.14 -10.31 -2.95
CA LEU A 80 39.69 -9.94 -1.61
C LEU A 80 39.04 -8.56 -1.58
N PHE A 81 39.58 -7.60 -2.32
CA PHE A 81 38.97 -6.27 -2.48
C PHE A 81 37.61 -6.35 -3.18
N LEU A 82 37.51 -7.10 -4.28
CA LEU A 82 36.25 -7.32 -5.00
C LEU A 82 35.19 -8.00 -4.13
N LEU A 83 35.56 -9.02 -3.36
CA LEU A 83 34.67 -9.67 -2.39
C LEU A 83 34.21 -8.69 -1.31
N GLY A 84 35.11 -7.84 -0.79
CA GLY A 84 34.77 -6.80 0.17
C GLY A 84 33.78 -5.76 -0.38
N VAL A 85 33.98 -5.31 -1.62
CA VAL A 85 33.06 -4.38 -2.30
C VAL A 85 31.69 -5.04 -2.53
N LEU A 86 31.65 -6.29 -3.01
CA LEU A 86 30.40 -7.03 -3.20
C LEU A 86 29.63 -7.19 -1.88
N PHE A 87 30.34 -7.41 -0.77
CA PHE A 87 29.75 -7.52 0.56
C PHE A 87 29.19 -6.20 1.08
N LEU A 88 29.84 -5.09 0.78
CA LEU A 88 29.39 -3.75 1.15
C LEU A 88 28.18 -3.29 0.32
N MET A 89 28.14 -3.71 -0.95
CA MET A 89 27.07 -3.37 -1.88
C MET A 89 25.83 -4.25 -1.70
N ALA A 90 25.97 -5.50 -1.27
CA ALA A 90 24.85 -6.43 -1.04
C ALA A 90 23.72 -5.88 -0.12
N PRO A 91 23.99 -5.27 1.05
CA PRO A 91 22.92 -4.71 1.89
C PRO A 91 22.29 -3.44 1.28
N LEU A 92 23.04 -2.68 0.47
CA LEU A 92 22.51 -1.50 -0.24
C LEU A 92 21.59 -1.93 -1.39
N THR A 93 21.97 -2.95 -2.16
CA THR A 93 21.13 -3.50 -3.24
C THR A 93 19.93 -4.25 -2.68
N GLU A 94 20.03 -4.94 -1.55
CA GLU A 94 18.89 -5.57 -0.88
C GLU A 94 17.91 -4.52 -0.33
N ALA A 95 18.41 -3.40 0.21
CA ALA A 95 17.57 -2.29 0.67
C ALA A 95 16.87 -1.57 -0.49
N ALA A 96 17.57 -1.36 -1.62
CA ALA A 96 16.99 -0.81 -2.84
C ALA A 96 15.95 -1.76 -3.46
N TRP A 97 16.28 -3.05 -3.57
CA TRP A 97 15.36 -4.09 -4.05
C TRP A 97 14.13 -4.23 -3.16
N LYS A 98 14.29 -4.20 -1.83
CA LYS A 98 13.15 -4.24 -0.90
C LYS A 98 12.25 -3.00 -1.00
N ARG A 99 12.78 -1.84 -1.42
CA ARG A 99 11.97 -0.65 -1.71
C ARG A 99 11.19 -0.78 -3.00
N GLU A 100 11.75 -1.43 -4.03
CA GLU A 100 11.08 -1.67 -5.31
C GLU A 100 10.12 -2.85 -5.31
N VAL A 101 10.39 -3.91 -4.53
CA VAL A 101 9.61 -5.17 -4.49
C VAL A 101 8.61 -5.22 -3.31
N ALA A 102 8.60 -4.21 -2.43
CA ALA A 102 7.55 -4.05 -1.41
C ALA A 102 6.09 -4.10 -1.94
N PRO A 103 5.77 -3.75 -3.20
CA PRO A 103 4.41 -3.93 -3.73
C PRO A 103 4.04 -5.39 -4.05
N LEU A 104 4.99 -6.34 -4.06
CA LEU A 104 4.80 -7.69 -4.62
C LEU A 104 4.86 -8.83 -3.60
N ARG A 105 4.57 -8.59 -2.31
CA ARG A 105 4.43 -9.69 -1.34
C ARG A 105 3.20 -10.57 -1.67
N PRO A 106 3.34 -11.90 -1.61
CA PRO A 106 2.24 -12.83 -1.88
C PRO A 106 1.12 -12.69 -0.83
N PHE A 107 -0.09 -12.89 -1.31
CA PHE A 107 -1.39 -12.81 -0.63
C PHE A 107 -1.37 -13.26 0.84
N SER A 108 -1.71 -12.35 1.75
CA SER A 108 -1.92 -12.64 3.18
C SER A 108 -3.32 -13.22 3.43
N LEU A 109 -3.43 -14.26 4.27
CA LEU A 109 -4.70 -14.81 4.77
C LEU A 109 -5.57 -13.75 5.49
N SER A 110 -4.95 -12.71 6.08
CA SER A 110 -5.69 -11.58 6.66
C SER A 110 -6.49 -10.80 5.61
N ARG A 111 -6.10 -10.86 4.33
CA ARG A 111 -6.85 -10.29 3.19
C ARG A 111 -8.09 -11.11 2.82
N ILE A 112 -8.04 -12.43 3.00
CA ILE A 112 -9.19 -13.32 2.83
C ILE A 112 -10.19 -13.09 3.96
N GLU A 113 -9.71 -12.92 5.19
CA GLU A 113 -10.56 -12.55 6.32
C GLU A 113 -11.17 -11.14 6.16
N THR A 114 -10.41 -10.19 5.59
CA THR A 114 -11.00 -8.91 5.17
C THR A 114 -11.97 -9.09 4.01
N GLN A 115 -11.73 -9.92 3.00
CA GLN A 115 -12.72 -10.21 1.94
C GLN A 115 -14.01 -10.86 2.47
N ILE A 116 -13.93 -11.72 3.48
CA ILE A 116 -15.07 -12.34 4.15
C ILE A 116 -15.83 -11.32 5.02
N ARG A 117 -15.13 -10.35 5.63
CA ARG A 117 -15.77 -9.20 6.31
C ARG A 117 -16.30 -8.14 5.34
N LEU A 118 -15.66 -7.95 4.18
CA LEU A 118 -16.06 -7.04 3.10
C LEU A 118 -17.28 -7.58 2.32
N SER A 119 -17.71 -8.83 2.54
CA SER A 119 -18.89 -9.42 1.91
C SER A 119 -20.10 -9.47 2.83
N ARG A 120 -19.93 -9.25 4.14
CA ARG A 120 -21.04 -9.16 5.09
C ARG A 120 -21.23 -7.72 5.57
N PRO A 121 -22.41 -7.11 5.37
CA PRO A 121 -22.72 -5.82 5.97
C PRO A 121 -22.54 -5.93 7.50
N SER A 122 -21.60 -5.16 8.06
CA SER A 122 -21.31 -5.12 9.49
C SER A 122 -21.13 -3.68 9.97
N GLY A 123 -21.49 -3.42 11.22
CA GLY A 123 -21.43 -2.08 11.81
C GLY A 123 -22.57 -1.16 11.37
N GLU A 124 -22.34 0.15 11.47
CA GLU A 124 -23.35 1.20 11.30
C GLU A 124 -23.97 1.28 9.90
N THR A 125 -23.31 0.76 8.85
CA THR A 125 -23.84 0.75 7.47
C THR A 125 -24.66 -0.50 7.15
N ALA A 126 -24.76 -1.46 8.06
CA ALA A 126 -25.31 -2.78 7.74
C ALA A 126 -26.79 -2.75 7.34
N GLY A 127 -27.58 -1.94 8.04
CA GLY A 127 -29.01 -1.72 7.73
C GLY A 127 -29.19 -1.12 6.35
N LEU A 128 -28.51 0.00 6.08
CA LEU A 128 -28.51 0.68 4.79
C LEU A 128 -28.13 -0.27 3.64
N VAL A 129 -27.02 -1.00 3.78
CA VAL A 129 -26.52 -1.90 2.72
C VAL A 129 -27.51 -3.01 2.41
N ARG A 130 -28.11 -3.64 3.44
CA ARG A 130 -29.11 -4.68 3.26
C ARG A 130 -30.32 -4.13 2.50
N TRP A 131 -30.84 -2.99 2.95
CA TRP A 131 -31.98 -2.35 2.31
C TRP A 131 -31.68 -2.00 0.86
N VAL A 132 -30.52 -1.38 0.58
CA VAL A 132 -30.08 -1.03 -0.78
C VAL A 132 -30.02 -2.26 -1.68
N ARG A 133 -29.47 -3.37 -1.19
CA ARG A 133 -29.32 -4.60 -1.97
C ARG A 133 -30.67 -5.19 -2.40
N GLU A 134 -31.66 -5.09 -1.52
CA GLU A 134 -33.01 -5.66 -1.69
C GLU A 134 -33.97 -4.73 -2.45
N HIS A 135 -33.86 -3.41 -2.30
CA HIS A 135 -34.89 -2.46 -2.73
C HIS A 135 -34.47 -1.53 -3.87
N THR A 136 -33.25 -1.68 -4.42
CA THR A 136 -32.76 -0.83 -5.52
C THR A 136 -32.32 -1.65 -6.74
N PRO A 137 -32.43 -1.14 -7.98
CA PRO A 137 -31.93 -1.83 -9.18
C PRO A 137 -30.42 -2.08 -9.16
N LYS A 138 -29.94 -3.20 -9.72
CA LYS A 138 -28.52 -3.59 -9.74
C LYS A 138 -27.60 -2.59 -10.46
N GLY A 139 -28.13 -1.84 -11.41
CA GLY A 139 -27.39 -0.80 -12.16
C GLY A 139 -27.34 0.56 -11.46
N SER A 140 -27.91 0.71 -10.26
CA SER A 140 -28.05 2.03 -9.65
C SER A 140 -26.74 2.63 -9.15
N LEU A 141 -26.63 3.95 -9.29
CA LEU A 141 -25.46 4.74 -8.95
C LEU A 141 -25.73 5.64 -7.72
N PHE A 142 -24.89 5.50 -6.70
CA PHE A 142 -25.05 6.16 -5.41
C PHE A 142 -24.00 7.24 -5.19
N VAL A 143 -24.41 8.37 -4.64
CA VAL A 143 -23.52 9.31 -3.96
C VAL A 143 -23.55 9.02 -2.47
N VAL A 144 -22.41 8.57 -1.95
CA VAL A 144 -22.23 8.18 -0.54
C VAL A 144 -21.31 9.17 0.17
N PRO A 145 -21.31 9.22 1.52
CA PRO A 145 -20.39 10.07 2.28
C PRO A 145 -18.94 9.85 1.84
N PRO A 146 -18.33 10.82 1.14
CA PRO A 146 -17.15 10.56 0.32
C PRO A 146 -15.86 10.42 1.13
N LEU A 147 -15.87 10.86 2.39
CA LEU A 147 -14.76 10.80 3.34
C LEU A 147 -14.91 9.67 4.36
N ASP A 148 -16.01 8.93 4.31
CA ASP A 148 -16.35 7.97 5.34
C ASP A 148 -15.81 6.60 4.98
N VAL A 149 -14.82 6.13 5.76
CA VAL A 149 -14.15 4.83 5.53
C VAL A 149 -15.13 3.66 5.54
N ARG A 150 -16.29 3.80 6.20
CA ARG A 150 -17.32 2.77 6.27
C ARG A 150 -17.97 2.48 4.91
N PHE A 151 -17.82 3.39 3.95
CA PHE A 151 -18.30 3.22 2.58
C PHE A 151 -17.27 2.65 1.61
N LEU A 152 -16.02 2.43 2.04
CA LEU A 152 -15.02 1.71 1.24
C LEU A 152 -15.53 0.33 0.74
N PRO A 153 -16.18 -0.51 1.56
CA PRO A 153 -16.77 -1.77 1.10
C PRO A 153 -18.10 -1.62 0.34
N PHE A 154 -18.72 -0.43 0.32
CA PHE A 154 -20.13 -0.29 -0.08
C PHE A 154 -20.42 -0.87 -1.46
N ARG A 155 -19.54 -0.61 -2.44
CA ARG A 155 -19.69 -1.17 -3.80
C ARG A 155 -19.78 -2.70 -3.81
N LEU A 156 -18.96 -3.35 -2.98
CA LEU A 156 -18.87 -4.80 -2.88
C LEU A 156 -20.04 -5.37 -2.08
N THR A 157 -20.38 -4.79 -0.92
CA THR A 157 -21.42 -5.32 -0.04
C THR A 157 -22.83 -5.04 -0.52
N ALA A 158 -23.08 -3.85 -1.07
CA ALA A 158 -24.39 -3.46 -1.59
C ALA A 158 -24.60 -3.96 -3.03
N GLU A 159 -23.52 -4.35 -3.71
CA GLU A 159 -23.51 -4.68 -5.14
C GLU A 159 -24.09 -3.54 -5.99
N ARG A 160 -23.69 -2.29 -5.71
CA ARG A 160 -24.16 -1.07 -6.39
C ARG A 160 -23.01 -0.16 -6.78
N GLY A 161 -23.24 0.65 -7.81
CA GLY A 161 -22.30 1.68 -8.23
C GLY A 161 -22.17 2.77 -7.17
N VAL A 162 -20.95 3.27 -6.97
CA VAL A 162 -20.71 4.50 -6.20
C VAL A 162 -20.04 5.50 -7.11
N PHE A 163 -20.60 6.72 -7.16
CA PHE A 163 -20.20 7.79 -8.06
C PHE A 163 -18.72 8.13 -7.95
N ILE A 164 -18.27 8.46 -6.73
CA ILE A 164 -16.86 8.69 -6.39
C ILE A 164 -16.70 8.78 -4.87
N THR A 165 -15.53 8.44 -4.35
CA THR A 165 -15.09 8.65 -2.96
C THR A 165 -13.66 9.20 -2.94
N ILE A 166 -13.19 9.70 -1.79
CA ILE A 166 -11.78 10.12 -1.67
C ILE A 166 -10.81 8.94 -1.84
N TYR A 167 -11.22 7.74 -1.42
CA TYR A 167 -10.39 6.55 -1.56
C TYR A 167 -10.18 6.19 -3.03
N ASP A 168 -11.18 6.42 -3.88
CA ASP A 168 -11.03 6.27 -5.33
C ASP A 168 -9.99 7.27 -5.86
N ILE A 169 -10.08 8.54 -5.48
CA ILE A 169 -9.10 9.56 -5.93
C ILE A 169 -7.67 9.22 -5.50
N ASN A 170 -7.49 8.72 -4.27
CA ASN A 170 -6.18 8.33 -3.79
C ASN A 170 -5.58 7.15 -4.58
N GLN A 171 -6.43 6.24 -5.09
CA GLN A 171 -5.99 5.15 -5.96
C GLN A 171 -5.74 5.63 -7.39
N LEU A 172 -6.62 6.49 -7.92
CA LEU A 172 -6.51 7.06 -9.26
C LEU A 172 -5.32 8.01 -9.39
N ALA A 173 -4.77 8.53 -8.28
CA ALA A 173 -3.57 9.37 -8.30
C ALA A 173 -2.35 8.68 -8.94
N PHE A 174 -2.36 7.34 -9.04
CA PHE A 174 -1.32 6.56 -9.71
C PHE A 174 -1.62 6.29 -11.20
N ASP A 175 -2.81 6.67 -11.69
CA ASP A 175 -3.23 6.54 -13.09
C ASP A 175 -3.62 7.90 -13.67
N VAL A 176 -2.66 8.49 -14.37
CA VAL A 176 -2.73 9.86 -14.91
C VAL A 176 -3.88 10.03 -15.92
N ALA A 177 -4.29 8.96 -16.62
CA ALA A 177 -5.31 9.06 -17.67
C ALA A 177 -6.72 9.27 -17.08
N VAL A 178 -7.01 8.65 -15.94
CA VAL A 178 -8.35 8.63 -15.33
C VAL A 178 -8.50 9.57 -14.13
N TYR A 179 -7.37 9.98 -13.53
CA TYR A 179 -7.36 10.92 -12.40
C TYR A 179 -8.17 12.21 -12.65
N PRO A 180 -8.06 12.91 -13.81
CA PRO A 180 -8.81 14.15 -14.03
C PRO A 180 -10.33 13.94 -13.99
N GLN A 181 -10.82 12.78 -14.45
CA GLN A 181 -12.24 12.46 -14.42
C GLN A 181 -12.72 12.19 -13.00
N GLY A 182 -11.96 11.43 -12.23
CA GLY A 182 -12.23 11.21 -10.81
C GLY A 182 -12.30 12.55 -10.05
N HIS A 183 -11.28 13.39 -10.21
CA HIS A 183 -11.19 14.68 -9.55
C HIS A 183 -12.39 15.60 -9.87
N ARG A 184 -12.84 15.61 -11.15
CA ARG A 184 -14.06 16.32 -11.56
C ARG A 184 -15.32 15.77 -10.89
N ARG A 185 -15.46 14.45 -10.75
CA ARG A 185 -16.60 13.85 -10.03
C ARG A 185 -16.58 14.24 -8.54
N LEU A 186 -15.41 14.21 -7.91
CA LEU A 186 -15.27 14.52 -6.48
C LEU A 186 -15.63 15.99 -6.20
N THR A 187 -15.14 16.91 -7.03
CA THR A 187 -15.46 18.35 -6.93
C THR A 187 -16.94 18.65 -7.22
N ARG A 188 -17.61 17.90 -8.09
CA ARG A 188 -19.06 18.04 -8.34
C ARG A 188 -19.92 17.73 -7.11
N ILE A 189 -19.50 16.78 -6.28
CA ILE A 189 -20.18 16.50 -5.00
C ILE A 189 -19.68 17.38 -3.86
N GLY A 190 -18.96 18.47 -4.17
CA GLY A 190 -18.54 19.47 -3.21
C GLY A 190 -17.20 19.22 -2.52
N VAL A 191 -16.56 18.10 -2.82
CA VAL A 191 -15.35 17.72 -2.12
C VAL A 191 -14.16 18.25 -2.88
N ARG A 192 -13.48 19.25 -2.29
CA ARG A 192 -12.26 19.84 -2.85
C ARG A 192 -11.05 19.31 -2.11
N PRO A 193 -10.16 18.55 -2.76
CA PRO A 193 -8.86 18.24 -2.18
C PRO A 193 -8.01 19.52 -2.19
N ILE A 194 -7.78 20.12 -1.02
CA ILE A 194 -6.98 21.33 -0.85
C ILE A 194 -5.48 20.96 -0.74
N GLY A 195 -5.17 19.73 -0.34
CA GLY A 195 -3.82 19.19 -0.30
C GLY A 195 -3.81 17.68 0.00
N ARG A 196 -2.62 17.09 0.18
CA ARG A 196 -2.48 15.72 0.68
C ARG A 196 -3.17 15.63 2.05
N HIS A 197 -4.30 14.95 2.11
CA HIS A 197 -5.12 14.72 3.32
C HIS A 197 -5.89 15.93 3.88
N GLN A 198 -5.94 17.07 3.19
CA GLN A 198 -6.80 18.20 3.58
C GLN A 198 -7.96 18.32 2.61
N ILE A 199 -9.17 18.17 3.14
CA ILE A 199 -10.40 18.15 2.36
C ILE A 199 -11.43 19.03 3.05
N GLU A 200 -11.91 20.06 2.36
CA GLU A 200 -13.10 20.80 2.79
C GLU A 200 -14.32 19.88 2.58
N GLY A 201 -14.83 19.34 3.67
CA GLY A 201 -15.93 18.36 3.67
C GLY A 201 -17.32 18.96 3.85
N ASP A 202 -17.43 20.25 4.17
CA ASP A 202 -18.68 20.87 4.59
C ASP A 202 -19.70 20.97 3.46
N PHE A 203 -19.25 21.04 2.21
CA PHE A 203 -20.16 21.14 1.07
C PHE A 203 -21.00 19.88 0.88
N TYR A 204 -20.51 18.69 1.24
CA TYR A 204 -21.29 17.46 1.09
C TYR A 204 -22.53 17.47 1.99
N ASP A 205 -22.33 17.84 3.27
CA ASP A 205 -23.41 17.94 4.26
C ASP A 205 -24.33 19.15 3.97
N ALA A 206 -23.90 20.09 3.12
CA ALA A 206 -24.64 21.28 2.68
C ALA A 206 -24.95 21.31 1.16
N ILE A 207 -24.98 20.14 0.50
CA ILE A 207 -25.08 20.08 -0.96
C ILE A 207 -26.38 20.74 -1.48
N PRO A 208 -26.31 21.73 -2.40
CA PRO A 208 -27.49 22.39 -2.93
C PRO A 208 -28.35 21.46 -3.81
N LEU A 209 -29.68 21.69 -3.84
CA LEU A 209 -30.61 20.90 -4.65
C LEU A 209 -30.21 20.84 -6.12
N ARG A 210 -29.88 22.00 -6.72
CA ARG A 210 -29.39 22.13 -8.10
C ARG A 210 -28.20 21.22 -8.44
N VAL A 211 -27.37 20.88 -7.45
CA VAL A 211 -26.24 19.97 -7.67
C VAL A 211 -26.72 18.53 -7.72
N LEU A 212 -27.67 18.16 -6.85
CA LEU A 212 -28.28 16.82 -6.86
C LEU A 212 -29.07 16.58 -8.14
N GLU A 213 -29.83 17.56 -8.61
CA GLU A 213 -30.54 17.52 -9.90
C GLU A 213 -29.55 17.33 -11.06
N ARG A 214 -28.46 18.11 -11.09
CA ARG A 214 -27.41 17.96 -12.10
C ARG A 214 -26.76 16.57 -12.06
N LEU A 215 -26.51 16.02 -10.87
CA LEU A 215 -25.93 14.68 -10.72
C LEU A 215 -26.88 13.61 -11.25
N ARG A 216 -28.19 13.76 -11.01
CA ARG A 216 -29.22 12.90 -11.59
C ARG A 216 -29.23 13.00 -13.12
N ASP A 217 -29.35 14.22 -13.65
CA ASP A 217 -29.64 14.45 -15.06
C ASP A 217 -28.42 14.26 -15.97
N GLU A 218 -27.25 14.74 -15.55
CA GLU A 218 -26.03 14.68 -16.36
C GLU A 218 -25.17 13.44 -16.08
N SER A 219 -25.24 12.89 -14.86
CA SER A 219 -24.33 11.82 -14.40
C SER A 219 -25.03 10.51 -14.08
N GLY A 220 -26.35 10.43 -14.22
CA GLY A 220 -27.14 9.22 -13.98
C GLY A 220 -27.08 8.76 -12.52
N VAL A 221 -26.93 9.68 -11.57
CA VAL A 221 -26.96 9.33 -10.14
C VAL A 221 -28.41 9.10 -9.70
N ASP A 222 -28.70 7.90 -9.19
CA ASP A 222 -30.04 7.52 -8.76
C ASP A 222 -30.32 7.88 -7.29
N TYR A 223 -29.31 7.78 -6.42
CA TYR A 223 -29.52 7.92 -4.98
C TYR A 223 -28.43 8.74 -4.28
N PHE A 224 -28.83 9.41 -3.20
CA PHE A 224 -27.95 10.15 -2.30
C PHE A 224 -28.09 9.65 -0.87
N VAL A 225 -26.96 9.40 -0.20
CA VAL A 225 -26.90 8.93 1.19
C VAL A 225 -26.42 10.06 2.11
N ALA A 226 -27.32 10.65 2.90
CA ALA A 226 -26.95 11.59 3.96
C ALA A 226 -26.58 10.85 5.24
N ARG A 227 -25.75 11.47 6.10
CA ARG A 227 -25.61 11.05 7.50
C ARG A 227 -26.84 11.51 8.29
N SER A 228 -27.39 10.65 9.13
CA SER A 228 -28.50 11.02 10.02
C SER A 228 -28.06 12.18 10.93
N GLY A 229 -28.89 13.22 11.01
CA GLY A 229 -28.56 14.47 11.72
C GLY A 229 -27.78 15.51 10.89
N ARG A 230 -27.25 15.15 9.71
CA ARG A 230 -26.60 16.08 8.77
C ARG A 230 -27.26 16.06 7.40
N ILE A 231 -28.59 16.16 7.42
CA ILE A 231 -29.39 16.19 6.19
C ILE A 231 -29.21 17.55 5.51
N PRO A 232 -28.76 17.57 4.23
CA PRO A 232 -28.65 18.81 3.46
C PRO A 232 -29.97 19.58 3.48
N PRO A 233 -29.96 20.92 3.62
CA PRO A 233 -31.17 21.73 3.67
C PRO A 233 -32.14 21.43 2.51
N ALA A 234 -31.60 21.15 1.33
CA ALA A 234 -32.33 20.76 0.12
C ALA A 234 -33.19 19.50 0.26
N LEU A 235 -32.83 18.59 1.17
CA LEU A 235 -33.46 17.28 1.31
C LEU A 235 -34.36 17.17 2.56
N ARG A 236 -34.43 18.22 3.39
CA ARG A 236 -35.19 18.18 4.65
C ARG A 236 -36.71 18.00 4.45
N ARG A 237 -37.24 18.48 3.32
CA ARG A 237 -38.65 18.34 2.93
C ARG A 237 -38.91 17.15 2.00
N VAL A 238 -37.85 16.47 1.57
CA VAL A 238 -37.98 15.30 0.69
C VAL A 238 -38.20 14.07 1.55
N ARG A 239 -39.17 13.24 1.19
CA ARG A 239 -39.39 11.97 1.90
C ARG A 239 -38.22 11.01 1.60
N PRO A 240 -37.50 10.52 2.63
CA PRO A 240 -36.43 9.55 2.40
C PRO A 240 -37.00 8.19 1.99
N SER A 241 -36.27 7.48 1.15
CA SER A 241 -36.58 6.10 0.77
C SER A 241 -36.19 5.11 1.87
N TYR A 242 -35.19 5.46 2.67
CA TYR A 242 -34.72 4.71 3.81
C TYR A 242 -34.13 5.65 4.87
N ALA A 243 -34.30 5.34 6.14
CA ALA A 243 -33.66 6.05 7.24
C ALA A 243 -33.40 5.09 8.40
N ASP A 244 -32.22 5.20 9.01
CA ASP A 244 -31.87 4.59 10.29
C ASP A 244 -31.13 5.58 11.20
N ALA A 245 -30.57 5.09 12.30
CA ALA A 245 -29.85 5.91 13.27
C ALA A 245 -28.60 6.61 12.69
N HIS A 246 -28.03 6.12 11.59
CA HIS A 246 -26.73 6.55 11.07
C HIS A 246 -26.83 7.21 9.69
N PHE A 247 -27.76 6.75 8.84
CA PHE A 247 -27.88 7.18 7.46
C PHE A 247 -29.32 7.39 7.02
N THR A 248 -29.49 8.30 6.07
CA THR A 248 -30.76 8.57 5.38
C THR A 248 -30.52 8.52 3.88
N LEU A 249 -31.31 7.73 3.15
CA LEU A 249 -31.22 7.57 1.71
C LEU A 249 -32.35 8.32 1.00
N TYR A 250 -32.00 9.05 -0.06
CA TYR A 250 -32.94 9.75 -0.92
C TYR A 250 -32.86 9.22 -2.34
N ASP A 251 -34.00 8.93 -2.94
CA ASP A 251 -34.12 8.63 -4.37
C ASP A 251 -34.18 9.94 -5.16
N LEU A 252 -33.11 10.22 -5.91
CA LEU A 252 -32.99 11.46 -6.67
C LEU A 252 -33.98 11.55 -7.83
N ARG A 253 -34.47 10.40 -8.33
CA ARG A 253 -35.48 10.33 -9.38
C ARG A 253 -36.85 10.82 -8.91
N ARG A 254 -37.04 10.97 -7.60
CA ARG A 254 -38.26 11.48 -6.96
C ARG A 254 -38.08 12.85 -6.34
N LEU A 255 -37.01 13.57 -6.69
CA LEU A 255 -36.85 14.95 -6.23
C LEU A 255 -37.95 15.84 -6.83
N PRO A 256 -38.56 16.73 -6.02
CA PRO A 256 -39.49 17.73 -6.53
C PRO A 256 -38.73 18.73 -7.39
N GLU A 257 -39.23 19.02 -8.60
CA GLU A 257 -38.60 19.91 -9.60
C GLU A 257 -38.39 21.36 -9.10
N ASN A 258 -39.07 21.75 -8.01
CA ASN A 258 -39.01 23.09 -7.44
C ASN A 258 -38.57 23.13 -5.95
N GLY A 259 -38.06 22.04 -5.39
CA GLY A 259 -37.67 21.99 -3.97
C GLY A 259 -38.82 22.11 -2.95
N GLU A 260 -40.06 22.28 -3.41
CA GLU A 260 -41.27 22.21 -2.60
C GLU A 260 -41.72 20.75 -2.47
N GLY A 261 -41.07 20.02 -1.56
CA GLY A 261 -41.64 18.77 -1.05
C GLY A 261 -42.89 19.08 -0.21
N GLN A 262 -43.98 18.34 -0.43
CA GLN A 262 -45.19 18.44 0.38
C GLN A 262 -44.82 18.34 1.88
N PRO A 263 -45.17 19.34 2.71
CA PRO A 263 -45.03 19.23 4.14
C PRO A 263 -45.95 18.12 4.67
N ARG A 264 -45.52 17.52 5.79
CA ARG A 264 -46.31 16.54 6.55
C ARG A 264 -47.65 17.09 6.98
#